data_AF-A0A2V7N558-F1
#
_entry.id   AF-A0A2V7N558-F1
#
_cell.length_a   1.000
_cell.length_b   1.000
_cell.length_c   1.000
_cell.angle_alpha   90.00
_cell.angle_beta   90.00
_cell.angle_gamma   90.00
#
_symmetry.space_group_name_H-M   'P 1'
#
loop_
_entity.id
_entity.type
_entity.pdbx_description
1 polymer ?
#
loop_
_entity_poly.entity_id
_entity_poly.type
_entity_poly.pdbx_seq_one_letter_code
_entity_poly.pdbx_strand_id
1 'polypeptide(L)' 'MLAQKPWIVPIPGTRKLERLEENIGAAAVELTSADLREIESAASRITIQGARYPEHLEKRTGL' A
#
# COMPACT_ATOMS: atom_id res chain seq x y z
N MET A 1 5.89 4.21 -0.11
CA MET A 1 4.67 4.74 0.55
C MET A 1 5.09 5.49 1.80
N LEU A 2 4.35 6.56 2.17
CA LEU A 2 4.76 7.64 3.10
C LEU A 2 6.12 8.28 2.74
N ALA A 3 6.17 8.96 1.58
CA ALA A 3 7.26 9.86 1.13
C ALA A 3 7.28 10.01 -0.39
N GLN A 4 6.57 9.16 -1.15
CA GLN A 4 6.69 9.15 -2.61
C GLN A 4 6.21 10.46 -3.26
N LYS A 5 5.13 11.05 -2.74
CA LYS A 5 4.62 12.36 -3.18
C LYS A 5 3.97 13.09 -2.00
N PRO A 6 4.09 14.44 -1.91
CA PRO A 6 3.58 15.22 -0.78
C PRO A 6 2.07 15.09 -0.49
N TRP A 7 1.28 14.65 -1.46
CA TRP A 7 -0.18 14.57 -1.37
C TRP A 7 -0.73 13.16 -1.11
N ILE A 8 0.14 12.16 -0.87
CA ILE A 8 -0.28 10.80 -0.58
C ILE A 8 -0.50 10.67 0.93
N VAL A 9 -1.76 10.50 1.34
CA VAL A 9 -2.15 10.28 2.74
C VAL A 9 -2.71 8.86 2.89
N PRO A 10 -2.12 7.99 3.71
CA PRO A 10 -2.66 6.67 3.97
C PRO A 10 -3.89 6.75 4.89
N ILE A 11 -4.87 5.87 4.66
CA ILE A 11 -6.08 5.76 5.49
C ILE A 11 -6.13 4.33 6.06
N PRO A 12 -5.27 4.00 7.04
CA PRO A 12 -5.24 2.66 7.61
C PRO A 12 -6.52 2.38 8.42
N GLY A 13 -7.21 1.30 8.08
CA GLY A 13 -8.36 0.81 8.83
C GLY A 13 -8.01 -0.43 9.65
N THR A 14 -8.39 -0.47 10.92
CA THR A 14 -8.22 -1.65 11.78
C THR A 14 -9.34 -1.74 12.82
N ARG A 15 -9.60 -2.96 13.31
CA ARG A 15 -10.57 -3.24 14.38
C ARG A 15 -9.90 -3.55 15.72
N LYS A 16 -8.56 -3.62 15.76
CA LYS A 16 -7.76 -3.96 16.94
C LYS A 16 -6.97 -2.75 17.40
N LEU A 17 -7.01 -2.47 18.70
CA LEU A 17 -6.32 -1.30 19.29
C LEU A 17 -4.80 -1.38 19.11
N GLU A 18 -4.20 -2.54 19.37
CA GLU A 18 -2.74 -2.77 19.16
C GLU A 18 -2.29 -2.42 17.73
N ARG A 19 -3.12 -2.74 16.73
CA ARG A 19 -2.84 -2.42 15.32
C ARG A 19 -3.00 -0.93 15.03
N LEU A 20 -3.86 -0.23 15.77
CA LEU A 20 -4.00 1.22 15.64
C LEU A 20 -2.73 1.90 16.14
N GLU A 21 -2.22 1.49 17.30
CA GLU A 21 -0.98 2.01 17.88
C GLU A 21 0.21 1.77 16.95
N GLU A 22 0.33 0.56 16.39
CA GLU A 22 1.36 0.20 15.41
C GLU A 22 1.28 1.08 14.14
N ASN A 23 0.08 1.26 13.58
CA ASN A 23 -0.13 2.09 12.39
C ASN A 23 0.21 3.56 12.62
N ILE A 24 -0.08 4.09 13.82
CA ILE A 24 0.29 5.45 14.20
C ILE A 24 1.81 5.57 14.32
N GLY A 25 2.45 4.57 14.94
CA GLY A 25 3.92 4.51 15.07
C GLY A 25 4.66 4.49 13.73
N ALA A 26 4.04 3.95 12.67
CA ALA A 26 4.63 3.92 11.34
C ALA A 26 4.98 5.31 10.77
N ALA A 27 4.32 6.38 11.25
CA ALA A 27 4.64 7.75 10.83
C ALA A 27 6.01 8.25 11.33
N ALA A 28 6.58 7.62 12.36
CA ALA A 28 7.90 7.94 12.89
C ALA A 28 9.02 7.10 12.25
N VAL A 29 8.69 6.18 11.34
CA VAL A 29 9.68 5.33 10.67
C VAL A 29 10.31 6.12 9.52
N GLU A 30 11.62 6.33 9.60
CA GLU A 30 12.41 6.90 8.53
C GLU A 30 13.00 5.79 7.66
N LEU A 31 12.82 5.92 6.33
CA LEU A 31 13.40 5.00 5.35
C LEU A 31 14.41 5.77 4.51
N THR A 32 15.58 5.18 4.32
CA THR A 32 16.58 5.74 3.41
C THR A 32 16.20 5.48 1.96
N SER A 33 16.84 6.20 1.04
CA SER A 33 16.66 5.96 -0.39
C SER A 33 17.09 4.54 -0.81
N ALA A 34 17.98 3.88 -0.05
CA ALA A 34 18.36 2.50 -0.33
C ALA A 34 17.24 1.54 0.07
N ASP A 35 16.65 1.71 1.26
CA ASP A 35 15.54 0.89 1.75
C ASP A 35 14.34 0.97 0.80
N LEU A 36 14.01 2.18 0.33
CA LEU A 36 12.92 2.38 -0.62
C LEU A 36 13.14 1.62 -1.95
N ARG A 37 14.37 1.64 -2.48
CA ARG A 37 14.71 0.91 -3.70
C ARG A 37 14.64 -0.60 -3.51
N GLU A 38 15.08 -1.09 -2.35
CA GLU A 38 15.01 -2.52 -2.03
C GLU A 38 13.56 -2.99 -1.93
N ILE A 39 12.72 -2.25 -1.22
CA ILE A 39 11.28 -2.52 -1.09
C ILE A 39 10.60 -2.52 -2.47
N GLU A 40 10.89 -1.54 -3.32
CA GLU A 40 10.31 -1.46 -4.67
C GLU A 40 10.77 -2.63 -5.56
N SER A 41 12.06 -2.98 -5.52
CA SER A 41 12.59 -4.15 -6.23
C SER A 41 11.91 -5.44 -5.79
N ALA A 42 11.72 -5.63 -4.48
CA ALA A 42 11.02 -6.79 -3.94
C ALA A 42 9.54 -6.80 -4.35
N ALA A 43 8.84 -5.67 -4.24
CA ALA A 43 7.44 -5.55 -4.58
C ALA A 43 7.16 -5.79 -6.07
N SER A 44 8.07 -5.35 -6.96
CA SER A 44 7.94 -5.53 -8.42
C SER A 44 7.92 -6.99 -8.87
N ARG A 45 8.46 -7.90 -8.04
CA ARG A 45 8.49 -9.35 -8.30
C ARG A 45 7.21 -10.05 -7.87
N ILE A 46 6.31 -9.37 -7.17
CA ILE A 46 5.07 -9.97 -6.68
C ILE A 46 4.08 -10.07 -7.84
N THR A 47 3.68 -11.30 -8.17
CA THR A 47 2.59 -11.54 -9.11
C THR A 47 1.27 -11.21 -8.43
N ILE A 48 0.57 -10.18 -8.92
CA ILE A 48 -0.76 -9.82 -8.43
C ILE A 48 -1.75 -10.90 -8.88
N GLN A 49 -2.40 -11.57 -7.94
CA GLN A 49 -3.41 -12.59 -8.22
C GLN A 49 -4.81 -12.04 -7.94
N GLY A 50 -5.72 -12.32 -8.87
CA GLY A 50 -7.12 -11.91 -8.80
C GLY A 50 -7.37 -10.54 -9.45
N ALA A 51 -8.47 -10.44 -10.19
CA ALA A 51 -8.95 -9.18 -10.73
C ALA A 51 -9.64 -8.36 -9.63
N ARG A 52 -9.54 -7.02 -9.71
CA ARG A 52 -10.24 -6.11 -8.78
C ARG A 52 -11.75 -6.33 -8.80
N TYR A 53 -12.28 -6.77 -9.94
CA TYR A 53 -13.66 -7.13 -10.14
C TYR A 53 -13.74 -8.51 -10.82
N PRO A 54 -14.78 -9.32 -10.54
CA PRO A 54 -15.17 -10.41 -11.42
C PRO A 54 -15.33 -9.92 -12.87
N GLU A 55 -14.95 -10.73 -13.87
CA GLU A 55 -14.93 -10.33 -15.29
C GLU A 55 -16.23 -9.68 -15.79
N HIS A 56 -17.38 -10.16 -15.30
CA HIS A 56 -18.70 -9.64 -15.69
C HIS A 56 -18.98 -8.22 -15.16
N LEU A 57 -18.37 -7.83 -14.04
CA LEU A 57 -18.43 -6.47 -13.51
C LEU A 57 -17.37 -5.58 -14.16
N GLU A 58 -16.20 -6.12 -14.50
CA GLU A 58 -15.14 -5.41 -15.22
C GLU A 58 -15.60 -4.98 -16.62
N LYS A 59 -16.28 -5.84 -17.38
CA LYS A 59 -16.87 -5.48 -18.69
C LYS A 59 -17.90 -4.35 -18.65
N ARG A 60 -18.38 -3.97 -17.46
CA ARG A 60 -19.37 -2.90 -17.25
C ARG A 60 -18.73 -1.58 -16.80
N THR A 61 -17.43 -1.56 -16.47
CA THR A 61 -16.75 -0.32 -16.04
C THR A 61 -16.32 0.56 -17.22
N GLY A 62 -16.41 0.06 -18.46
CA GLY A 62 -16.04 0.82 -19.67
C GLY A 62 -14.55 1.12 -19.79
N LEU A 63 -13.72 0.40 -19.03
CA LEU A 63 -12.26 0.35 -19.16
C LEU A 63 -11.85 -0.61 -20.29
#